data_AF-A0A2V8KSD4-F1
#
_entry.id   AF-A0A2V8KSD4-F1
#
_cell.length_a   1.000
_cell.length_b   1.000
_cell.length_c   1.000
_cell.angle_alpha   90.00
_cell.angle_beta   90.00
_cell.angle_gamma   90.00
#
_symmetry.space_group_name_H-M   'P 1'
#
loop_
_entity.id
_entity.type
_entity.pdbx_description
1 polymer ?
#
loop_
_entity_poly.entity_id
_entity_poly.type
_entity_poly.pdbx_seq_one_letter_code
_entity_poly.pdbx_strand_id
1 'polypeptide(L)'
;VAVVDRAGQVLVMMRDENGSAQQVEMARRKAYTARMFRTSTLEFQKRTMDPKYAPQRDIADILALGGGVPIQIGNDVIGAVGSSGSTQEQDDACAKAGVAKVADLLKTNGPN
;
A
#
# COMPACT_ATOMS: atom_id res chain seq x y z
N VAL A 1 6.87 -7.88 -2.16
CA VAL A 1 6.60 -6.44 -2.40
C VAL A 1 5.84 -6.28 -3.70
N ALA A 2 4.83 -5.42 -3.73
CA ALA A 2 4.10 -5.04 -4.93
C ALA A 2 4.00 -3.51 -5.04
N VAL A 3 4.05 -2.97 -6.25
CA VAL A 3 3.82 -1.55 -6.53
C VAL A 3 2.69 -1.43 -7.55
N VAL A 4 1.74 -0.54 -7.29
CA VAL A 4 0.61 -0.25 -8.17
C VAL A 4 0.58 1.20 -8.62
N ASP A 5 0.04 1.44 -9.80
CA ASP A 5 -0.14 2.76 -10.40
C ASP A 5 -1.41 3.50 -9.90
N ARG A 6 -1.78 4.59 -10.59
CA ARG A 6 -2.98 5.39 -10.30
C ARG A 6 -4.28 4.60 -10.43
N ALA A 7 -4.35 3.62 -11.33
CA ALA A 7 -5.51 2.78 -11.55
C ALA A 7 -5.53 1.55 -10.63
N GLY A 8 -4.52 1.40 -9.77
CA GLY A 8 -4.33 0.20 -8.95
C GLY A 8 -3.80 -1.00 -9.74
N GLN A 9 -3.32 -0.80 -10.98
CA GLN A 9 -2.71 -1.84 -11.78
C GLN A 9 -1.28 -2.09 -11.31
N VAL A 10 -0.89 -3.36 -11.29
CA VAL A 10 0.44 -3.77 -10.85
C VAL A 10 1.48 -3.30 -11.86
N LEU A 11 2.47 -2.55 -11.37
CA LEU A 11 3.65 -2.17 -12.15
C LEU A 11 4.82 -3.13 -11.88
N VAL A 12 5.02 -3.50 -10.61
CA VAL A 12 6.13 -4.35 -10.19
C VAL A 12 5.67 -5.29 -9.09
N MET A 13 6.11 -6.55 -9.15
CA MET A 13 6.04 -7.51 -8.06
C MET A 13 7.40 -8.17 -7.87
N MET A 14 7.83 -8.26 -6.62
CA MET A 14 9.04 -8.96 -6.21
C MET A 14 8.69 -9.90 -5.05
N ARG A 15 9.14 -11.14 -5.13
CA ARG A 15 8.92 -12.19 -4.14
C ARG A 15 10.26 -12.81 -3.80
N ASP A 16 10.52 -12.95 -2.50
CA ASP A 16 11.62 -13.78 -2.03
C ASP A 16 11.44 -15.23 -2.48
N GLU A 17 12.52 -15.97 -2.70
CA GLU A 17 12.45 -17.38 -3.14
C GLU A 17 11.62 -18.25 -2.17
N ASN A 18 11.71 -17.96 -0.87
CA ASN A 18 11.00 -18.66 0.20
C ASN A 18 9.61 -18.06 0.49
N GLY A 19 9.26 -16.95 -0.18
CA GLY A 19 7.96 -16.31 -0.01
C GLY A 19 6.82 -17.13 -0.60
N SER A 20 5.68 -17.20 0.08
CA SER A 20 4.51 -17.94 -0.42
C SER A 20 3.70 -17.13 -1.45
N ALA A 21 2.90 -17.83 -2.27
CA ALA A 21 1.97 -17.17 -3.20
C ALA A 21 0.96 -16.26 -2.49
N GLN A 22 0.53 -16.65 -1.28
CA GLN A 22 -0.37 -15.84 -0.45
C GLN A 22 0.28 -14.52 -0.02
N GLN A 23 1.57 -14.52 0.31
CA GLN A 23 2.27 -13.28 0.65
C GLN A 23 2.37 -12.32 -0.54
N VAL A 24 2.55 -12.83 -1.76
CA VAL A 24 2.52 -11.99 -2.98
C VAL A 24 1.15 -11.34 -3.13
N GLU A 25 0.10 -12.13 -3.01
CA GLU A 25 -1.27 -11.65 -3.19
C GLU A 25 -1.66 -10.65 -2.09
N MET A 26 -1.25 -10.89 -0.85
CA MET A 26 -1.41 -9.93 0.24
C MET A 26 -0.67 -8.63 -0.03
N ALA A 27 0.58 -8.67 -0.52
CA ALA A 27 1.32 -7.47 -0.89
C ALA A 27 0.59 -6.67 -1.99
N ARG A 28 0.07 -7.35 -3.02
CA ARG A 28 -0.74 -6.73 -4.09
C ARG A 28 -1.99 -6.04 -3.53
N ARG A 29 -2.78 -6.75 -2.73
CA ARG A 29 -4.03 -6.24 -2.15
C ARG A 29 -3.81 -5.11 -1.14
N LYS A 30 -2.72 -5.18 -0.36
CA LYS A 30 -2.32 -4.09 0.54
C LYS A 30 -1.97 -2.81 -0.24
N ALA A 31 -1.18 -2.93 -1.32
CA ALA A 31 -0.88 -1.80 -2.21
C ALA A 31 -2.16 -1.22 -2.83
N TYR A 32 -3.00 -2.09 -3.41
CA TYR A 32 -4.28 -1.71 -4.01
C TYR A 32 -5.18 -0.97 -3.01
N THR A 33 -5.34 -1.50 -1.80
CA THR A 33 -6.13 -0.86 -0.73
C THR A 33 -5.59 0.52 -0.38
N ALA A 34 -4.28 0.63 -0.19
CA ALA A 34 -3.66 1.91 0.14
C ALA A 34 -3.87 2.95 -0.97
N ARG A 35 -3.85 2.51 -2.23
CA ARG A 35 -4.13 3.36 -3.38
C ARG A 35 -5.60 3.78 -3.45
N MET A 36 -6.54 2.85 -3.31
CA MET A 36 -7.98 3.14 -3.49
C MET A 36 -8.53 4.04 -2.40
N PHE A 37 -8.07 3.86 -1.17
CA PHE A 37 -8.52 4.66 -0.03
C PHE A 37 -7.59 5.81 0.34
N ARG A 38 -6.50 6.00 -0.42
CA ARG A 38 -5.54 7.11 -0.27
C ARG A 38 -4.99 7.22 1.17
N THR A 39 -4.76 6.09 1.81
CA THR A 39 -4.32 6.00 3.22
C THR A 39 -3.50 4.73 3.41
N SER A 40 -2.70 4.62 4.46
CA SER A 40 -2.00 3.35 4.72
C SER A 40 -2.99 2.27 5.13
N THR A 41 -2.64 0.99 4.92
CA THR A 41 -3.55 -0.09 5.31
C THR A 41 -3.68 -0.26 6.82
N LEU A 42 -2.72 0.22 7.62
CA LEU A 42 -2.87 0.33 9.08
C LEU A 42 -3.96 1.35 9.46
N GLU A 43 -3.94 2.53 8.85
CA GLU A 43 -4.98 3.54 9.12
C GLU A 43 -6.35 3.11 8.55
N PHE A 44 -6.36 2.45 7.39
CA PHE A 44 -7.55 1.81 6.85
C PHE A 44 -8.12 0.75 7.79
N GLN A 45 -7.26 -0.11 8.36
CA GLN A 45 -7.66 -1.14 9.31
C GLN A 45 -8.31 -0.51 10.54
N LYS A 46 -7.69 0.51 11.14
CA LYS A 46 -8.26 1.25 12.28
C LYS A 46 -9.61 1.88 11.93
N ARG A 47 -9.69 2.60 10.80
CA ARG A 47 -10.92 3.27 10.34
C ARG A 47 -12.09 2.31 10.19
N THR A 48 -11.83 1.12 9.63
CA THR A 48 -12.86 0.12 9.35
C THR A 48 -13.24 -0.74 10.56
N MET A 49 -12.71 -0.44 11.76
CA MET A 49 -13.25 -0.96 13.02
C MET A 49 -14.57 -0.25 13.39
N ASP A 50 -14.79 0.96 12.90
CA ASP A 50 -16.09 1.63 12.99
C ASP A 50 -17.10 0.88 12.08
N PRO A 51 -18.23 0.39 12.62
CA PRO A 51 -19.27 -0.30 11.84
C PRO A 51 -19.75 0.46 10.62
N LYS A 52 -19.70 1.80 10.64
CA LYS A 52 -20.05 2.65 9.50
C LYS A 52 -19.16 2.39 8.28
N TYR A 53 -17.88 2.07 8.49
CA TYR A 53 -16.91 1.84 7.43
C TYR A 53 -16.55 0.36 7.25
N ALA A 54 -16.99 -0.53 8.14
CA ALA A 54 -16.72 -1.97 8.08
C ALA A 54 -17.02 -2.62 6.70
N PRO A 55 -18.13 -2.28 5.99
CA PRO A 55 -18.41 -2.86 4.66
C PRO A 55 -17.34 -2.59 3.59
N GLN A 56 -16.45 -1.62 3.80
CA GLN A 56 -15.32 -1.38 2.88
C GLN A 56 -14.37 -2.59 2.80
N ARG A 57 -14.33 -3.44 3.83
CA ARG A 57 -13.50 -4.65 3.87
C ARG A 57 -14.00 -5.75 2.93
N ASP A 58 -15.28 -5.72 2.54
CA ASP A 58 -15.92 -6.73 1.70
C ASP A 58 -15.79 -6.41 0.20
N ILE A 59 -15.29 -5.23 -0.14
CA ILE A 59 -15.04 -4.83 -1.52
C ILE A 59 -13.92 -5.71 -2.09
N ALA A 60 -14.09 -6.15 -3.34
CA ALA A 60 -13.11 -6.96 -4.06
C ALA A 60 -11.70 -6.35 -3.97
N ASP A 61 -10.71 -7.22 -3.78
CA ASP A 61 -9.28 -6.90 -3.65
C ASP A 61 -8.87 -6.07 -2.43
N ILE A 62 -9.80 -5.59 -1.59
CA ILE A 62 -9.46 -4.82 -0.39
C ILE A 62 -8.90 -5.74 0.70
N LEU A 63 -7.85 -5.28 1.38
CA LEU A 63 -7.22 -6.01 2.48
C LEU A 63 -6.81 -5.06 3.61
N ALA A 64 -7.54 -5.15 4.73
CA ALA A 64 -7.31 -4.37 5.95
C ALA A 64 -6.24 -4.98 6.86
N LEU A 65 -5.03 -5.17 6.31
CA LEU A 65 -3.84 -5.62 7.05
C LEU A 65 -2.66 -4.68 6.78
N GLY A 66 -1.88 -4.35 7.81
CA GLY A 66 -0.74 -3.45 7.69
C GLY A 66 0.29 -3.89 6.65
N GLY A 67 0.95 -2.92 6.01
CA GLY A 67 1.96 -3.15 4.97
C GLY A 67 1.72 -2.44 3.64
N GLY A 68 0.59 -1.76 3.44
CA GLY A 68 0.31 -0.95 2.26
C GLY A 68 0.47 0.54 2.54
N VAL A 69 1.20 1.26 1.70
CA VAL A 69 1.52 2.69 1.87
C VAL A 69 1.33 3.44 0.55
N PRO A 70 0.62 4.58 0.55
CA PRO A 70 0.45 5.40 -0.66
C PRO A 70 1.77 6.05 -1.08
N ILE A 71 1.96 6.19 -2.39
CA ILE A 71 3.04 6.98 -3.01
C ILE A 71 2.40 8.28 -3.48
N GLN A 72 2.96 9.42 -3.06
CA GLN A 72 2.35 10.73 -3.27
C GLN A 72 3.35 11.74 -3.83
N ILE A 73 2.85 12.65 -4.68
CA ILE A 73 3.54 13.87 -5.11
C ILE A 73 2.66 15.05 -4.65
N GLY A 74 3.17 15.86 -3.72
CA GLY A 74 2.34 16.86 -3.04
C GLY A 74 1.11 16.20 -2.39
N ASN A 75 -0.09 16.62 -2.79
CA ASN A 75 -1.35 16.06 -2.31
C ASN A 75 -1.93 14.95 -3.21
N ASP A 76 -1.26 14.61 -4.31
CA ASP A 76 -1.77 13.64 -5.29
C ASP A 76 -1.20 12.23 -5.01
N VAL A 77 -2.08 11.25 -4.81
CA VAL A 77 -1.71 9.84 -4.63
C VAL A 77 -1.54 9.18 -5.99
N ILE A 78 -0.29 9.06 -6.42
CA ILE A 78 0.06 8.56 -7.76
C ILE A 78 0.16 7.04 -7.86
N GLY A 79 0.19 6.34 -6.71
CA GLY A 79 0.35 4.90 -6.65
C GLY A 79 0.39 4.42 -5.20
N ALA A 80 0.80 3.17 -5.00
CA ALA A 80 1.06 2.63 -3.67
C ALA A 80 2.05 1.47 -3.73
N VAL A 81 2.71 1.22 -2.62
CA VAL A 81 3.54 0.03 -2.39
C VAL A 81 2.91 -0.83 -1.31
N GLY A 82 3.06 -2.15 -1.45
CA GLY A 82 2.63 -3.14 -0.48
C GLY A 82 3.74 -4.11 -0.14
N SER A 83 3.94 -4.36 1.16
CA SER A 83 4.84 -5.37 1.68
C SER A 83 4.06 -6.47 2.40
N SER A 84 4.56 -7.70 2.31
CA SER A 84 4.04 -8.85 3.01
C SER A 84 5.13 -9.90 3.18
N GLY A 85 5.21 -10.48 4.37
CA GLY A 85 6.18 -11.53 4.70
C GLY A 85 6.61 -11.54 6.16
N SER A 86 6.24 -10.51 6.92
CA SER A 86 6.58 -10.35 8.32
C SER A 86 5.35 -10.02 9.19
N THR A 87 5.51 -9.35 10.32
CA THR A 87 4.36 -8.76 11.05
C THR A 87 3.80 -7.56 10.30
N GLN A 88 2.56 -7.15 10.62
CA GLN A 88 1.92 -6.00 9.98
C GLN A 88 2.72 -4.70 10.18
N GLU A 89 3.32 -4.52 11.36
CA GLU A 89 4.11 -3.37 11.73
C GLU A 89 5.45 -3.35 10.97
N GLN A 90 6.09 -4.52 10.84
CA GLN A 90 7.33 -4.66 10.09
C GLN A 90 7.11 -4.47 8.59
N ASP A 91 6.02 -5.02 8.04
CA ASP A 91 5.63 -4.82 6.65
C ASP A 91 5.36 -3.33 6.35
N ASP A 92 4.64 -2.63 7.25
CA ASP A 92 4.34 -1.20 7.10
C ASP A 92 5.59 -0.33 7.20
N ALA A 93 6.46 -0.61 8.16
CA ALA A 93 7.76 0.06 8.29
C ALA A 93 8.64 -0.15 7.05
N CYS A 94 8.68 -1.36 6.51
CA CYS A 94 9.42 -1.69 5.29
C CYS A 94 8.87 -0.91 4.08
N ALA A 95 7.55 -0.90 3.89
CA ALA A 95 6.89 -0.16 2.82
C ALA A 95 7.18 1.36 2.92
N LYS A 96 7.07 1.95 4.12
CA LYS A 96 7.42 3.35 4.39
C LYS A 96 8.88 3.66 4.08
N ALA A 97 9.80 2.80 4.50
CA ALA A 97 11.23 2.95 4.23
C ALA A 97 11.52 2.96 2.72
N GLY A 98 10.84 2.09 1.96
CA GLY A 98 10.94 2.07 0.49
C GLY A 98 10.49 3.39 -0.15
N VAL A 99 9.33 3.92 0.23
CA VAL A 99 8.85 5.22 -0.27
C VAL A 99 9.79 6.36 0.14
N ALA A 100 10.26 6.36 1.40
CA ALA A 100 11.18 7.37 1.90
C ALA A 100 12.51 7.38 1.13
N LYS A 101 13.02 6.21 0.73
CA LYS A 101 14.28 6.08 -0.02
C LYS A 101 14.23 6.77 -1.40
N VAL A 102 13.04 6.90 -1.99
CA VAL A 102 12.82 7.52 -3.30
C VAL A 102 12.14 8.89 -3.20
N ALA A 103 12.02 9.46 -2.00
CA ALA A 103 11.27 10.70 -1.77
C ALA A 103 11.80 11.89 -2.58
N ASP A 104 13.10 11.93 -2.87
CA ASP A 104 13.69 12.98 -3.71
C ASP A 104 13.18 12.96 -5.16
N LEU A 105 12.74 11.81 -5.66
CA LEU A 105 12.12 11.66 -6.98
C LEU A 105 10.63 12.03 -6.99
N LEU A 106 10.02 12.22 -5.82
CA LEU A 106 8.59 12.50 -5.64
C LEU A 106 8.29 13.98 -5.37
N LYS A 107 9.28 14.85 -5.60
CA LYS A 107 9.12 16.32 -5.49
C LYS A 107 8.55 16.87 -6.80
N THR A 108 7.66 17.86 -6.70
CA THR A 108 7.22 18.63 -7.87
C THR A 108 8.39 19.49 -8.37
N ASN A 109 8.83 19.26 -9.61
CA ASN A 109 9.76 20.17 -10.28
C ASN A 109 8.99 21.44 -10.70
N GLY A 110 8.80 22.41 -9.81
CA GLY A 110 8.28 23.74 -10.16
C GLY A 110 7.39 24.40 -9.09
N PRO A 111 7.34 25.75 -9.03
CA PRO A 111 6.73 26.50 -7.94
C PRO A 111 5.19 26.49 -8.05
N ASN A 112 4.56 26.56 -6.87
CA ASN A 112 3.13 26.85 -6.69
C ASN A 112 2.77 28.24 -7.21
#